data_AF-A0A8S3GV56-F1
#
_entry.id   AF-A0A8S3GV56-F1
#
_cell.length_a   1.000
_cell.length_b   1.000
_cell.length_c   1.000
_cell.angle_alpha   90.00
_cell.angle_beta   90.00
_cell.angle_gamma   90.00
#
_symmetry.space_group_name_H-M   'P 1'
#
loop_
_entity.id
_entity.type
_entity.pdbx_description
1 polymer ?
#
loop_
_entity_poly.entity_id
_entity_poly.type
_entity_poly.pdbx_seq_one_letter_code
_entity_poly.pdbx_strand_id
1 'polypeptide(L)'
;YEENNTENIQFTLLNRIKLVGILLFVYVRSTHLARCTLVSNSTVPTGFMGIAGNKGGVGVRFRFYETDICFVNSHFASGDGQKERRNEDYLTI
;
A
#
# COMPACT_ATOMS: atom_id res chain seq x y z
N TYR A 1 2.65 42.75 1.98
CA TYR A 1 3.09 41.54 1.27
C TYR A 1 3.65 40.61 2.33
N GLU A 2 2.84 39.67 2.82
CA GLU A 2 3.32 38.65 3.75
C GLU A 2 4.05 37.57 2.93
N GLU A 3 5.33 37.36 3.23
CA GLU A 3 6.10 36.23 2.71
C GLU A 3 5.47 34.94 3.26
N ASN A 4 4.83 34.17 2.37
CA ASN A 4 4.43 32.81 2.67
C ASN A 4 5.69 31.98 2.93
N ASN A 5 6.08 31.84 4.19
CA ASN A 5 7.12 30.93 4.64
C ASN A 5 6.62 29.48 4.48
N THR A 6 6.70 28.93 3.27
CA THR A 6 6.50 27.49 3.05
C THR A 6 7.64 26.75 3.73
N GLU A 7 7.41 26.27 4.95
CA GLU A 7 8.30 25.31 5.61
C GLU A 7 8.64 24.20 4.61
N ASN A 8 9.93 23.90 4.45
CA ASN A 8 10.38 22.80 3.61
C ASN A 8 10.02 21.48 4.33
N ILE A 9 8.85 20.93 3.98
CA ILE A 9 8.38 19.67 4.56
C ILE A 9 9.13 18.51 3.89
N GLN A 10 10.09 17.94 4.62
CA GLN A 10 10.79 16.73 4.18
C GLN A 10 9.95 15.48 4.47
N PHE A 11 9.92 14.56 3.49
CA PHE A 11 9.33 13.24 3.62
C PHE A 11 10.42 12.15 3.53
N THR A 12 10.24 11.08 4.29
CA THR A 12 11.10 9.90 4.29
C THR A 12 10.28 8.66 3.92
N LEU A 13 10.85 7.79 3.09
CA LEU A 13 10.25 6.50 2.75
C LEU A 13 10.20 5.61 3.99
N LEU A 14 8.99 5.26 4.45
CA LEU A 14 8.79 4.35 5.58
C LEU A 14 8.90 2.90 5.14
N ASN A 15 8.20 2.54 4.05
CA ASN A 15 8.21 1.20 3.51
C ASN A 15 7.82 1.21 2.03
N ARG A 16 8.29 0.19 1.29
CA ARG A 16 7.87 -0.07 -0.09
C ARG A 16 7.68 -1.56 -0.29
N ILE A 17 6.69 -1.92 -1.08
CA ILE A 17 6.41 -3.30 -1.46
C ILE A 17 5.92 -3.38 -2.91
N LYS A 18 6.19 -4.52 -3.56
CA LYS A 18 5.75 -4.78 -4.92
C LYS A 18 5.29 -6.22 -5.10
N LEU A 19 4.34 -6.41 -6.02
CA LEU A 19 3.94 -7.69 -6.58
C LEU A 19 3.83 -7.51 -8.10
N VAL A 20 4.87 -7.95 -8.83
CA VAL A 20 5.04 -7.68 -10.27
C VAL A 20 4.88 -6.18 -10.58
N GLY A 21 3.74 -5.75 -11.13
CA GLY A 21 3.44 -4.35 -11.47
C GLY A 21 2.63 -3.59 -10.42
N ILE A 22 2.21 -4.26 -9.34
CA ILE A 22 1.45 -3.65 -8.24
C ILE A 22 2.47 -3.09 -7.23
N LEU A 23 2.44 -1.78 -7.00
CA LEU A 23 3.47 -1.04 -6.25
C LEU A 23 2.82 -0.22 -5.14
N LEU A 24 3.37 -0.27 -3.92
CA LEU A 24 2.96 0.58 -2.81
C LEU A 24 4.19 1.18 -2.14
N PHE A 25 4.22 2.51 -2.08
CA PHE A 25 5.24 3.29 -1.39
C PHE A 25 4.54 4.12 -0.31
N VAL A 26 4.97 3.98 0.94
CA VAL A 26 4.46 4.77 2.05
C VAL A 26 5.56 5.72 2.50
N TYR A 27 5.30 7.01 2.37
CA TYR A 27 6.17 8.08 2.87
C TYR A 27 5.52 8.72 4.10
N VAL A 28 6.36 9.12 5.06
CA VAL A 28 5.94 9.89 6.23
C VAL A 28 6.76 11.17 6.30
N ARG A 29 6.20 12.23 6.88
CA ARG A 29 7.00 13.43 7.18
C ARG A 29 8.18 13.02 8.07
N SER A 30 9.38 13.49 7.75
CA SER A 30 10.61 13.07 8.43
C SER A 30 10.56 13.34 9.93
N THR A 31 9.86 14.40 10.35
CA THR A 31 9.61 14.75 11.76
C THR A 31 8.81 13.71 12.53
N HIS A 32 8.07 12.82 11.86
CA HIS A 32 7.27 11.78 12.49
C HIS A 32 7.82 10.37 12.31
N LEU A 33 8.98 10.20 11.66
CA LEU A 33 9.55 8.89 11.37
C LEU A 33 9.75 8.03 12.64
N ALA A 34 10.26 8.63 13.71
CA ALA A 34 10.49 7.94 14.99
C ALA A 34 9.19 7.46 15.68
N ARG A 35 8.02 7.92 15.22
CA ARG A 35 6.70 7.52 15.74
C ARG A 35 6.07 6.39 14.94
N CYS A 36 6.70 5.96 13.85
CA CYS A 36 6.28 4.84 13.03
C CYS A 36 6.97 3.57 13.51
N THR A 37 6.24 2.70 14.21
CA THR A 37 6.76 1.44 14.77
C THR A 37 6.01 0.24 14.19
N LEU A 38 6.46 -0.98 14.50
CA LEU A 38 5.80 -2.23 14.09
C LEU A 38 5.52 -2.31 12.57
N VAL A 39 6.43 -1.79 11.76
CA VAL A 39 6.30 -1.77 10.30
C VAL A 39 6.32 -3.20 9.77
N SER A 40 5.35 -3.56 8.94
CA SER A 40 5.25 -4.87 8.28
C SER A 40 4.60 -4.72 6.92
N ASN A 41 4.85 -5.66 6.02
CA ASN A 41 4.30 -5.66 4.67
C ASN A 41 4.01 -7.08 4.19
N SER A 42 3.13 -7.23 3.21
CA SER A 42 2.74 -8.53 2.65
C SER A 42 2.27 -8.41 1.20
N THR A 43 2.31 -9.52 0.46
CA THR A 43 1.79 -9.63 -0.91
C THR A 43 0.88 -10.85 -1.03
N VAL A 44 -0.22 -10.73 -1.79
CA VAL A 44 -1.14 -11.83 -2.09
C VAL A 44 -1.36 -11.88 -3.60
N PRO A 45 -0.79 -12.84 -4.34
CA PRO A 45 -1.10 -13.04 -5.76
C PRO A 45 -2.49 -13.66 -5.93
N THR A 46 -3.24 -13.19 -6.93
CA THR A 46 -4.57 -13.74 -7.29
C THR A 46 -4.75 -13.98 -8.79
N GLY A 47 -3.66 -13.84 -9.58
CA GLY A 47 -3.66 -13.99 -11.04
C GLY A 47 -3.91 -15.42 -11.50
N PHE A 48 -3.29 -15.82 -12.62
CA PHE A 48 -3.48 -17.17 -13.18
C PHE A 48 -3.34 -18.26 -12.09
N MET A 49 -4.44 -18.98 -11.85
CA MET A 49 -4.60 -19.99 -10.78
C MET A 49 -4.23 -19.54 -9.36
N GLY A 50 -4.28 -18.24 -9.06
CA GLY A 50 -3.86 -17.68 -7.77
C GLY A 50 -2.34 -17.64 -7.55
N ILE A 51 -1.54 -17.96 -8.57
CA ILE A 51 -0.08 -18.08 -8.45
C ILE A 51 0.63 -16.92 -9.17
N ALA A 52 0.06 -16.43 -10.26
CA ALA A 52 0.67 -15.31 -10.99
C ALA A 52 0.45 -13.97 -10.27
N GLY A 53 1.51 -13.18 -10.11
CA GLY A 53 1.47 -11.88 -9.45
C GLY A 53 0.99 -10.71 -10.32
N ASN A 54 0.47 -10.96 -11.52
CA ASN A 54 -0.06 -9.89 -12.39
C ASN A 54 -1.44 -9.36 -11.92
N LYS A 55 -2.07 -10.05 -10.97
CA LYS A 55 -3.24 -9.65 -10.19
C LYS A 55 -2.99 -10.01 -8.73
N GLY A 56 -3.61 -9.29 -7.82
CA GLY A 56 -3.40 -9.50 -6.40
C GLY A 56 -3.41 -8.21 -5.59
N GLY A 57 -2.83 -8.28 -4.41
CA GLY A 57 -2.70 -7.17 -3.47
C GLY A 57 -1.30 -7.07 -2.87
N VAL A 58 -0.92 -5.86 -2.50
CA VAL A 58 0.21 -5.58 -1.63
C VAL A 58 -0.27 -4.72 -0.46
N GLY A 59 0.28 -4.97 0.73
CA GLY A 59 -0.08 -4.27 1.95
C GLY A 59 1.14 -3.77 2.71
N VAL A 60 1.02 -2.59 3.31
CA VAL A 60 1.97 -2.06 4.31
C VAL A 60 1.17 -1.67 5.54
N ARG A 61 1.53 -2.21 6.70
CA ARG A 61 1.05 -1.73 8.00
C ARG A 61 2.17 -1.14 8.83
N PHE A 62 1.82 -0.22 9.69
CA PHE A 62 2.67 0.28 10.76
C PHE A 62 1.79 0.87 11.86
N ARG A 63 2.36 1.01 13.05
CA ARG A 63 1.77 1.75 14.13
C ARG A 63 2.30 3.18 14.11
N PHE A 64 1.39 4.15 14.08
CA PHE A 64 1.67 5.57 14.18
C PHE A 64 1.22 6.07 15.56
N TYR A 65 2.18 6.37 16.45
CA TYR A 65 1.90 6.54 17.88
C TYR A 65 1.20 5.29 18.45
N GLU A 66 -0.08 5.39 18.80
CA GLU A 66 -0.88 4.27 19.33
C GLU A 66 -1.95 3.79 18.33
N THR A 67 -1.92 4.29 17.09
CA THR A 67 -2.89 3.94 16.06
C THR A 67 -2.24 3.03 15.03
N ASP A 68 -2.80 1.83 14.82
CA ASP A 68 -2.40 0.95 13.72
C ASP A 68 -3.03 1.43 12.40
N ILE A 69 -2.19 1.61 11.38
CA ILE A 69 -2.57 2.04 10.04
C ILE A 69 -2.15 0.94 9.05
N CYS A 70 -3.03 0.58 8.13
CA CYS A 70 -2.77 -0.37 7.05
C CYS A 70 -3.19 0.22 5.71
N PHE A 71 -2.27 0.22 4.75
CA PHE A 71 -2.51 0.59 3.37
C PHE A 71 -2.50 -0.67 2.51
N VAL A 72 -3.52 -0.83 1.65
CA VAL A 72 -3.60 -1.92 0.68
C VAL A 72 -3.71 -1.32 -0.72
N ASN A 73 -2.87 -1.80 -1.64
CA ASN A 73 -2.99 -1.53 -3.08
C ASN A 73 -3.26 -2.86 -3.79
N SER A 74 -4.24 -2.90 -4.68
CA SER A 74 -4.63 -4.11 -5.39
C SER A 74 -4.87 -3.87 -6.88
N HIS A 75 -4.71 -4.94 -7.65
CA HIS A 75 -5.06 -4.99 -9.05
C HIS A 75 -5.90 -6.25 -9.27
N PHE A 76 -7.22 -6.07 -9.31
CA PHE A 76 -8.20 -7.15 -9.47
C PHE A 76 -8.43 -7.55 -10.94
N ALA A 77 -9.14 -8.65 -11.17
CA ALA A 77 -9.48 -9.18 -12.47
C ALA A 77 -10.13 -8.13 -13.39
N SER A 78 -9.54 -7.98 -14.58
CA SER A 78 -9.98 -7.09 -15.66
C SER A 78 -10.90 -7.81 -16.64
N GLY A 79 -11.78 -7.07 -17.32
CA GLY A 79 -12.70 -7.58 -18.33
C GLY A 79 -14.16 -7.47 -17.91
N ASP A 80 -15.03 -7.34 -18.91
CA ASP A 80 -16.48 -7.34 -18.72
C ASP A 80 -16.94 -8.72 -18.24
N GLY A 81 -17.97 -8.75 -17.39
CA GLY A 81 -18.46 -10.00 -16.77
C GLY A 81 -17.59 -10.57 -15.64
N GLN A 82 -16.42 -9.99 -15.34
CA GLN A 82 -15.52 -10.50 -14.27
C GLN A 82 -15.87 -9.99 -12.86
N LYS A 83 -17.14 -9.63 -12.59
CA LYS A 83 -17.54 -9.08 -11.27
C LYS A 83 -17.33 -10.08 -10.15
N GLU A 84 -17.78 -11.30 -10.35
CA GLU A 84 -17.67 -12.41 -9.40
C GLU A 84 -16.19 -12.68 -9.09
N ARG A 85 -15.35 -12.70 -10.13
CA ARG A 85 -13.90 -12.87 -9.95
C ARG A 85 -13.24 -11.73 -9.18
N ARG A 86 -13.66 -10.47 -9.37
CA ARG A 86 -13.16 -9.33 -8.57
C ARG A 86 -13.58 -9.46 -7.10
N ASN A 87 -14.77 -9.98 -6.83
CA ASN A 87 -15.21 -10.25 -5.47
C ASN A 87 -14.39 -11.38 -4.83
N GLU A 88 -14.05 -12.44 -5.58
CA GLU A 88 -13.13 -13.50 -5.13
C GLU A 88 -11.73 -12.97 -4.85
N ASP A 89 -11.19 -12.11 -5.73
CA ASP A 89 -9.90 -11.42 -5.52
C ASP A 89 -9.95 -10.64 -4.19
N TYR A 90 -11.01 -9.86 -3.95
CA TYR A 90 -11.21 -9.10 -2.72
C TYR A 90 -11.27 -9.99 -1.47
N LEU A 91 -11.97 -11.12 -1.52
CA LEU A 91 -12.07 -12.04 -0.38
C LEU A 91 -10.76 -12.79 -0.08
N THR A 92 -9.90 -12.92 -1.08
CA THR A 92 -8.60 -13.61 -0.96
C THR A 92 -7.52 -12.70 -0.38
N ILE A 93 -7.55 -11.40 -0.70
CA ILE A 93 -6.56 -10.38 -0.32
C ILE A 93 -6.86 -9.85 1.08
#